data_AF-A0A7C6FLE5-F1
#
_entry.id   AF-A0A7C6FLE5-F1
#
_cell.length_a   1.000
_cell.length_b   1.000
_cell.length_c   1.000
_cell.angle_alpha   90.00
_cell.angle_beta   90.00
_cell.angle_gamma   90.00
#
_symmetry.space_group_name_H-M   'P 1'
#
loop_
_entity.id
_entity.type
_entity.pdbx_description
1 polymer ?
#
loop_
_entity_poly.entity_id
_entity_poly.type
_entity_poly.pdbx_seq_one_letter_code
_entity_poly.pdbx_strand_id
1 'polypeptide(L)'
;MSLFKRKKQQLNLEGMDLSQLLFAADTQTDPRLVHQALLAAERLAPDSLEVQRRLLLHGRLHERDPKKMDMSVIKCYLLHAFEHPEDHTPAQQKDMARALFDDTRLARCLALADDSPAFLRDYLLDLAREYMRIFIVPDNRHAPRVFGISLKANLQRHLAAPAADIIMNALSSPYLGAEEGILLAKAFYRAFYDHAQGDVKALDSLLGAEIRAQLR
;
A
#
# COMPACT_ATOMS: atom_id res chain seq x y z
N MET A 1 -27.86 -29.24 0.19
CA MET A 1 -27.47 -28.93 -1.20
C MET A 1 -25.97 -28.70 -1.24
N SER A 2 -25.21 -29.69 -1.71
CA SER A 2 -23.76 -29.58 -1.94
C SER A 2 -23.55 -29.04 -3.34
N LEU A 3 -23.10 -27.79 -3.50
CA LEU A 3 -22.86 -27.20 -4.81
C LEU A 3 -21.54 -26.43 -4.79
N PHE A 4 -20.56 -27.01 -5.50
CA PHE A 4 -19.25 -26.48 -5.88
C PHE A 4 -18.16 -26.41 -4.80
N LYS A 5 -17.55 -27.57 -4.53
CA LYS A 5 -16.15 -27.63 -4.08
C LYS A 5 -15.31 -27.03 -5.22
N ARG A 6 -14.95 -25.74 -5.16
CA ARG A 6 -13.96 -25.16 -6.10
C ARG A 6 -12.75 -26.07 -6.11
N LYS A 7 -12.43 -26.69 -7.25
CA LYS A 7 -11.15 -27.39 -7.43
C LYS A 7 -10.08 -26.38 -7.04
N LYS A 8 -9.18 -26.73 -6.11
CA LYS A 8 -7.98 -25.93 -5.86
C LYS A 8 -7.27 -25.81 -7.20
N GLN A 9 -7.29 -24.62 -7.78
CA GLN A 9 -6.57 -24.33 -9.00
C GLN A 9 -5.09 -24.51 -8.66
N GLN A 10 -4.44 -25.45 -9.32
CA GLN A 10 -3.02 -25.72 -9.14
C GLN A 10 -2.32 -25.16 -10.37
N LEU A 11 -1.36 -24.27 -10.14
CA LEU A 11 -0.54 -23.71 -11.20
C LEU A 11 0.56 -24.73 -11.51
N ASN A 12 0.63 -25.24 -12.74
CA ASN A 12 1.79 -26.00 -13.17
C ASN A 12 2.89 -25.00 -13.57
N LEU A 13 3.94 -24.91 -12.78
CA LEU A 13 5.05 -23.97 -12.96
C LEU A 13 6.29 -24.63 -13.58
N GLU A 14 6.27 -25.95 -13.78
CA GLU A 14 7.43 -26.69 -14.29
C GLU A 14 7.73 -26.31 -15.73
N GLY A 15 9.02 -26.05 -16.02
CA GLY A 15 9.50 -25.71 -17.35
C GLY A 15 9.13 -24.29 -17.82
N MET A 16 8.47 -23.48 -16.98
CA MET A 16 8.19 -22.08 -17.31
C MET A 16 9.46 -21.23 -17.23
N ASP A 17 9.64 -20.34 -18.21
CA ASP A 17 10.65 -19.28 -18.15
C ASP A 17 10.21 -18.10 -17.28
N LEU A 18 11.12 -17.13 -17.08
CA LEU A 18 10.86 -15.96 -16.24
C LEU A 18 9.63 -15.16 -16.72
N SER A 19 9.49 -14.92 -18.03
CA SER A 19 8.39 -14.13 -18.58
C SER A 19 7.05 -14.84 -18.38
N GLN A 20 7.01 -16.16 -18.56
CA GLN A 20 5.83 -16.98 -18.32
C GLN A 20 5.41 -16.97 -16.85
N LEU A 21 6.38 -17.04 -15.92
CA LEU A 21 6.13 -16.98 -14.48
C LEU A 21 5.58 -15.61 -14.06
N LEU A 22 6.14 -14.52 -14.57
CA LEU A 22 5.65 -13.16 -14.31
C LEU A 22 4.24 -12.95 -14.90
N PHE A 23 3.99 -13.43 -16.11
CA PHE A 23 2.65 -13.40 -16.71
C PHE A 23 1.64 -14.23 -15.90
N ALA A 24 2.05 -15.40 -15.41
CA ALA A 24 1.19 -16.19 -14.54
C ALA A 24 0.86 -15.43 -13.25
N ALA A 25 1.84 -14.78 -12.62
CA ALA A 25 1.61 -13.95 -11.44
C ALA A 25 0.60 -12.82 -11.70
N ASP A 26 0.66 -12.15 -12.86
CA ASP A 26 -0.21 -11.01 -13.19
C ASP A 26 -1.66 -11.42 -13.52
N THR A 27 -1.88 -12.67 -13.92
CA THR A 27 -3.20 -13.17 -14.34
C THR A 27 -3.95 -13.94 -13.26
N GLN A 28 -3.28 -14.31 -12.15
CA GLN A 28 -3.94 -14.99 -11.04
C GLN A 28 -4.67 -14.03 -10.12
N THR A 29 -5.85 -14.43 -9.64
CA THR A 29 -6.59 -13.71 -8.59
C THR A 29 -6.34 -14.27 -7.19
N ASP A 30 -5.87 -15.51 -7.07
CA ASP A 30 -5.53 -16.13 -5.78
C ASP A 30 -4.12 -15.70 -5.35
N PRO A 31 -3.96 -14.94 -4.25
CA PRO A 31 -2.66 -14.47 -3.77
C PRO A 31 -1.65 -15.60 -3.54
N ARG A 32 -2.10 -16.81 -3.21
CA ARG A 32 -1.21 -17.96 -3.03
C ARG A 32 -0.57 -18.41 -4.33
N LEU A 33 -1.32 -18.38 -5.42
CA LEU A 33 -0.81 -18.74 -6.74
C LEU A 33 0.09 -17.64 -7.30
N VAL A 34 -0.26 -16.38 -7.07
CA VAL A 34 0.62 -15.23 -7.37
C VAL A 34 1.97 -15.41 -6.66
N HIS A 35 1.97 -15.67 -5.35
CA HIS A 35 3.19 -15.88 -4.58
C HIS A 35 4.00 -17.08 -5.06
N GLN A 36 3.36 -18.20 -5.40
CA GLN A 36 4.05 -19.38 -5.93
C GLN A 36 4.76 -19.08 -7.26
N ALA A 37 4.10 -18.36 -8.17
CA ALA A 37 4.70 -17.94 -9.44
C ALA A 37 5.88 -16.98 -9.20
N LEU A 38 5.73 -16.01 -8.29
CA LEU A 38 6.80 -15.07 -7.95
C LEU A 38 8.01 -15.75 -7.27
N LEU A 39 7.79 -16.73 -6.39
CA LEU A 39 8.89 -17.51 -5.80
C LEU A 39 9.59 -18.39 -6.84
N ALA A 40 8.86 -18.90 -7.84
CA ALA A 40 9.49 -19.59 -8.95
C ALA A 40 10.32 -18.63 -9.81
N ALA A 41 9.82 -17.42 -10.07
CA ALA A 41 10.56 -16.38 -10.79
C ALA A 41 11.83 -15.95 -10.03
N GLU A 42 11.75 -15.82 -8.70
CA GLU A 42 12.90 -15.49 -7.84
C GLU A 42 14.00 -16.55 -7.91
N ARG A 43 13.63 -17.83 -7.99
CA ARG A 43 14.62 -18.91 -8.17
C ARG A 43 15.36 -18.83 -9.51
N LEU A 44 14.69 -18.38 -10.57
CA LEU A 44 15.31 -18.21 -11.89
C LEU A 44 16.14 -16.92 -11.98
N ALA A 45 15.71 -15.85 -11.31
CA ALA A 45 16.33 -14.54 -11.37
C ALA A 45 16.37 -13.85 -9.98
N PRO A 46 17.24 -14.29 -9.06
CA PRO A 46 17.28 -13.81 -7.68
C PRO A 46 17.72 -12.33 -7.55
N ASP A 47 18.42 -11.81 -8.55
CA ASP A 47 18.87 -10.42 -8.65
C ASP A 47 17.93 -9.55 -9.52
N SER A 48 16.79 -10.08 -9.96
CA SER A 48 15.81 -9.27 -10.69
C SER A 48 15.08 -8.32 -9.74
N LEU A 49 15.36 -7.02 -9.89
CA LEU A 49 14.66 -5.96 -9.15
C LEU A 49 13.14 -6.04 -9.35
N GLU A 50 12.69 -6.38 -10.56
CA GLU A 50 11.26 -6.53 -10.87
C GLU A 50 10.61 -7.60 -10.01
N VAL A 51 11.24 -8.79 -9.92
CA VAL A 51 10.74 -9.90 -9.10
C VAL A 51 10.74 -9.51 -7.62
N GLN A 52 11.84 -8.92 -7.14
CA GLN A 52 11.98 -8.50 -5.75
C GLN A 52 10.93 -7.45 -5.35
N ARG A 53 10.67 -6.46 -6.21
CA ARG A 53 9.62 -5.45 -6.00
C ARG A 53 8.22 -6.06 -5.97
N ARG A 54 7.90 -6.98 -6.89
CA ARG A 54 6.60 -7.66 -6.89
C ARG A 54 6.39 -8.48 -5.61
N LEU A 55 7.40 -9.19 -5.13
CA LEU A 55 7.35 -9.91 -3.85
C LEU A 55 7.23 -8.96 -2.65
N LEU A 56 7.92 -7.81 -2.67
CA LEU A 56 7.84 -6.79 -1.63
C LEU A 56 6.42 -6.22 -1.49
N LEU A 57 5.81 -5.83 -2.60
CA LEU A 57 4.43 -5.31 -2.63
C LEU A 57 3.40 -6.40 -2.33
N HIS A 58 3.66 -7.65 -2.74
CA HIS A 58 2.81 -8.79 -2.38
C HIS A 58 2.75 -9.00 -0.86
N GLY A 59 3.87 -8.77 -0.16
CA GLY A 59 3.95 -8.91 1.29
C GLY A 59 3.46 -10.28 1.76
N ARG A 60 2.42 -10.28 2.59
CA ARG A 60 1.88 -11.49 3.23
C ARG A 60 0.51 -11.90 2.67
N LEU A 61 0.10 -11.38 1.51
CA LEU A 61 -1.24 -11.63 0.96
C LEU A 61 -1.57 -13.13 0.78
N HIS A 62 -0.57 -13.97 0.49
CA HIS A 62 -0.71 -15.42 0.40
C HIS A 62 -1.11 -16.10 1.73
N GLU A 63 -0.84 -15.47 2.87
CA GLU A 63 -1.22 -15.95 4.20
C GLU A 63 -2.68 -15.69 4.54
N ARG A 64 -3.39 -14.89 3.72
CA ARG A 64 -4.79 -14.54 3.95
C ARG A 64 -5.65 -15.79 4.18
N ASP A 65 -6.39 -15.76 5.28
CA ASP A 65 -7.43 -16.74 5.59
C ASP A 65 -8.79 -16.16 5.22
N PRO A 66 -9.54 -16.73 4.26
CA PRO A 66 -10.86 -16.19 3.88
C PRO A 66 -11.89 -16.24 5.01
N LYS A 67 -11.63 -16.99 6.09
CA LYS A 67 -12.51 -17.05 7.27
C LYS A 67 -12.20 -15.99 8.31
N LYS A 68 -11.05 -15.31 8.21
CA LYS A 68 -10.62 -14.26 9.15
C LYS A 68 -10.44 -12.95 8.40
N MET A 69 -11.03 -11.89 8.95
CA MET A 69 -10.86 -10.55 8.40
C MET A 69 -9.57 -9.93 8.97
N ASP A 70 -8.42 -10.43 8.53
CA ASP A 70 -7.11 -9.90 8.90
C ASP A 70 -6.57 -9.03 7.77
N MET A 71 -6.55 -7.72 7.99
CA MET A 71 -6.04 -6.73 7.02
C MET A 71 -4.52 -6.55 7.12
N SER A 72 -3.90 -6.99 8.22
CA SER A 72 -2.45 -6.82 8.45
C SER A 72 -1.58 -7.58 7.44
N VAL A 73 -2.17 -8.53 6.71
CA VAL A 73 -1.51 -9.25 5.63
C VAL A 73 -1.35 -8.43 4.33
N ILE A 74 -2.09 -7.34 4.19
CA ILE A 74 -2.02 -6.43 3.05
C ILE A 74 -0.88 -5.43 3.31
N LYS A 75 0.14 -5.39 2.44
CA LYS A 75 1.37 -4.61 2.69
C LYS A 75 1.09 -3.13 2.97
N CYS A 76 0.17 -2.51 2.23
CA CYS A 76 -0.17 -1.10 2.43
C CYS A 76 -0.89 -0.83 3.76
N TYR A 77 -1.41 -1.85 4.47
CA TYR A 77 -2.07 -1.67 5.77
C TYR A 77 -1.14 -1.10 6.86
N LEU A 78 0.18 -1.13 6.64
CA LEU A 78 1.16 -0.40 7.46
C LEU A 78 0.79 1.08 7.64
N LEU A 79 0.11 1.69 6.65
CA LEU A 79 -0.31 3.09 6.69
C LEU A 79 -1.47 3.35 7.65
N HIS A 80 -2.16 2.30 8.13
CA HIS A 80 -3.23 2.42 9.12
C HIS A 80 -2.74 2.94 10.47
N ALA A 81 -1.46 2.75 10.80
CA ALA A 81 -0.86 3.33 11.99
C ALA A 81 -0.80 4.86 11.96
N PHE A 82 -0.93 5.47 10.77
CA PHE A 82 -0.95 6.92 10.59
C PHE A 82 -2.36 7.46 10.35
N GLU A 83 -3.29 6.67 9.81
CA GLU A 83 -4.69 7.08 9.69
C GLU A 83 -5.42 6.98 11.03
N HIS A 84 -5.28 5.83 11.70
CA HIS A 84 -5.97 5.49 12.94
C HIS A 84 -4.96 5.00 13.98
N PRO A 85 -4.03 5.86 14.46
CA PRO A 85 -3.07 5.48 15.50
C PRO A 85 -3.75 4.95 16.76
N GLU A 86 -4.96 5.42 17.08
CA GLU A 86 -5.77 5.01 18.23
C GLU A 86 -6.15 3.51 18.22
N ASP A 87 -6.18 2.88 17.05
CA ASP A 87 -6.49 1.45 16.89
C ASP A 87 -5.29 0.55 17.19
N HIS A 88 -4.12 1.13 17.46
CA HIS A 88 -2.86 0.42 17.65
C HIS A 88 -2.19 0.77 18.97
N THR A 89 -1.65 -0.23 19.65
CA THR A 89 -0.74 -0.01 20.78
C THR A 89 0.52 0.72 20.32
N PRO A 90 1.24 1.44 21.21
CA PRO A 90 2.50 2.09 20.85
C PRO A 90 3.55 1.15 20.24
N ALA A 91 3.59 -0.11 20.68
CA ALA A 91 4.47 -1.13 20.11
C ALA A 91 4.08 -1.46 18.66
N GLN A 92 2.78 -1.64 18.38
CA GLN A 92 2.29 -1.89 17.02
C GLN A 92 2.51 -0.69 16.10
N GLN A 93 2.25 0.53 16.58
CA GLN A 93 2.53 1.74 15.81
C GLN A 93 4.01 1.82 15.40
N LYS A 94 4.91 1.53 16.34
CA LYS A 94 6.35 1.47 16.07
C LYS A 94 6.67 0.40 15.03
N ASP A 95 6.19 -0.82 15.23
CA ASP A 95 6.49 -1.96 14.34
C ASP A 95 5.98 -1.68 12.91
N MET A 96 4.78 -1.10 12.77
CA MET A 96 4.20 -0.75 11.48
C MET A 96 4.96 0.39 10.80
N ALA A 97 5.32 1.44 11.55
CA ALA A 97 6.10 2.56 11.02
C ALA A 97 7.50 2.10 10.56
N ARG A 98 8.19 1.30 11.38
CA ARG A 98 9.52 0.76 11.01
C ARG A 98 9.45 -0.23 9.86
N ALA A 99 8.41 -1.06 9.77
CA ALA A 99 8.25 -2.01 8.67
C ALA A 99 8.06 -1.36 7.28
N LEU A 100 7.79 -0.05 7.20
CA LEU A 100 7.83 0.70 5.95
C LEU A 100 9.26 0.88 5.41
N PHE A 101 10.28 0.92 6.28
CA PHE A 101 11.66 1.27 5.93
C PHE A 101 12.67 0.15 6.22
N ASP A 102 12.40 -0.69 7.23
CA ASP A 102 13.33 -1.71 7.75
C ASP A 102 12.98 -3.14 7.28
N ASP A 103 12.23 -3.26 6.17
CA ASP A 103 11.87 -4.56 5.60
C ASP A 103 13.07 -5.19 4.88
N THR A 104 13.40 -6.44 5.19
CA THR A 104 14.54 -7.17 4.59
C THR A 104 14.48 -7.21 3.07
N ARG A 105 13.29 -7.35 2.50
CA ARG A 105 13.10 -7.38 1.05
C ARG A 105 13.16 -5.97 0.45
N LEU A 106 12.73 -4.94 1.17
CA LEU A 106 12.99 -3.55 0.77
C LEU A 106 14.49 -3.29 0.71
N ALA A 107 15.25 -3.67 1.73
CA ALA A 107 16.71 -3.53 1.74
C ALA A 107 17.35 -4.23 0.54
N ARG A 108 16.87 -5.42 0.17
CA ARG A 108 17.30 -6.13 -1.04
C ARG A 108 16.98 -5.37 -2.32
N CYS A 109 15.77 -4.81 -2.45
CA CYS A 109 15.41 -4.01 -3.62
C CYS A 109 16.27 -2.75 -3.74
N LEU A 110 16.52 -2.06 -2.63
CA LEU A 110 17.37 -0.86 -2.60
C LEU A 110 18.80 -1.17 -3.04
N ALA A 111 19.34 -2.35 -2.67
CA ALA A 111 20.67 -2.79 -3.09
C ALA A 111 20.76 -3.20 -4.57
N LEU A 112 19.64 -3.57 -5.20
CA LEU A 112 19.56 -3.95 -6.61
C LEU A 112 19.19 -2.77 -7.53
N ALA A 113 18.67 -1.68 -6.98
CA ALA A 113 18.23 -0.52 -7.74
C ALA A 113 19.39 0.37 -8.15
N ASP A 114 19.40 0.81 -9.42
CA ASP A 114 20.39 1.77 -9.94
C ASP A 114 20.29 3.13 -9.22
N ASP A 115 19.06 3.54 -8.87
CA ASP A 115 18.76 4.73 -8.05
C ASP A 115 17.88 4.29 -6.86
N SER A 116 18.52 3.91 -5.76
CA SER A 116 17.83 3.47 -4.53
C SER A 116 16.89 4.55 -3.97
N PRO A 117 17.25 5.85 -3.92
CA PRO A 117 16.32 6.92 -3.54
C PRO A 117 15.07 6.99 -4.41
N ALA A 118 15.19 6.86 -5.74
CA ALA A 118 14.03 6.81 -6.62
C ALA A 118 13.14 5.60 -6.37
N PHE A 119 13.75 4.41 -6.23
CA PHE A 119 13.02 3.20 -5.89
C PHE A 119 12.22 3.36 -4.59
N LEU A 120 12.83 3.93 -3.54
CA LEU A 120 12.15 4.14 -2.25
C LEU A 120 10.94 5.06 -2.40
N ARG A 121 11.07 6.17 -3.15
CA ARG A 121 9.95 7.08 -3.43
C ARG A 121 8.81 6.37 -4.15
N ASP A 122 9.13 5.59 -5.18
CA ASP A 122 8.14 4.87 -5.97
C ASP A 122 7.43 3.78 -5.15
N TYR A 123 8.18 3.04 -4.33
CA TYR A 123 7.63 2.02 -3.41
C TYR A 123 6.64 2.64 -2.41
N LEU A 124 7.01 3.74 -1.74
CA LEU A 124 6.10 4.42 -0.81
C LEU A 124 4.87 4.98 -1.54
N LEU A 125 5.03 5.47 -2.76
CA LEU A 125 3.92 5.95 -3.59
C LEU A 125 2.97 4.82 -3.98
N ASP A 126 3.47 3.62 -4.32
CA ASP A 126 2.63 2.45 -4.60
C ASP A 126 1.82 2.05 -3.36
N LEU A 127 2.46 2.01 -2.19
CA LEU A 127 1.75 1.72 -0.94
C LEU A 127 0.66 2.76 -0.66
N ALA A 128 0.96 4.04 -0.82
CA ALA A 128 0.00 5.12 -0.61
C ALA A 128 -1.19 5.04 -1.60
N ARG A 129 -0.92 4.78 -2.87
CA ARG A 129 -1.96 4.59 -3.91
C ARG A 129 -2.83 3.38 -3.61
N GLU A 130 -2.21 2.27 -3.21
CA GLU A 130 -2.95 1.07 -2.86
C GLU A 130 -3.80 1.29 -1.60
N TYR A 131 -3.27 1.97 -0.59
CA TYR A 131 -4.00 2.29 0.63
C TYR A 131 -5.20 3.20 0.36
N MET A 132 -5.01 4.25 -0.42
CA MET A 132 -6.11 5.10 -0.91
C MET A 132 -7.19 4.25 -1.58
N ARG A 133 -6.80 3.36 -2.48
CA ARG A 133 -7.72 2.51 -3.25
C ARG A 133 -8.49 1.51 -2.40
N ILE A 134 -7.85 0.89 -1.40
CA ILE A 134 -8.42 -0.22 -0.63
C ILE A 134 -9.16 0.28 0.62
N PHE A 135 -8.64 1.29 1.31
CA PHE A 135 -9.12 1.70 2.62
C PHE A 135 -9.84 3.05 2.59
N ILE A 136 -9.24 4.10 2.03
CA ILE A 136 -9.83 5.46 2.12
C ILE A 136 -11.00 5.64 1.15
N VAL A 137 -10.81 5.33 -0.14
CA VAL A 137 -11.82 5.57 -1.18
C VAL A 137 -13.11 4.75 -0.96
N PRO A 138 -13.04 3.45 -0.59
CA PRO A 138 -14.25 2.67 -0.33
C PRO A 138 -14.91 2.99 1.01
N ASP A 139 -14.25 3.72 1.91
CA ASP A 139 -14.81 4.00 3.22
C ASP A 139 -15.94 5.05 3.13
N ASN A 140 -17.16 4.52 3.24
CA ASN A 140 -18.38 5.32 3.21
C ASN A 140 -18.67 6.04 4.54
N ARG A 141 -17.84 5.88 5.59
CA ARG A 141 -17.96 6.65 6.84
C ARG A 141 -17.70 8.14 6.61
N HIS A 142 -16.90 8.49 5.60
CA HIS A 142 -16.55 9.87 5.32
C HIS A 142 -17.60 10.63 4.49
N ALA A 143 -18.57 9.95 3.85
CA ALA A 143 -19.58 10.58 3.00
C ALA A 143 -20.93 10.81 3.75
N PRO A 144 -21.45 12.04 3.82
CA PRO A 144 -22.72 12.34 4.47
C PRO A 144 -23.88 11.67 3.73
N ARG A 145 -24.71 10.93 4.45
CA ARG A 145 -25.93 10.32 3.92
C ARG A 145 -27.09 11.30 4.08
N VAL A 146 -27.69 11.72 2.97
CA VAL A 146 -28.96 12.48 2.98
C VAL A 146 -30.04 11.59 2.36
N PHE A 147 -31.05 11.21 3.15
CA PHE A 147 -32.16 10.33 2.74
C PHE A 147 -31.73 9.01 2.07
N GLY A 148 -30.63 8.39 2.51
CA GLY A 148 -30.15 7.11 1.96
C GLY A 148 -29.53 7.20 0.55
N ILE A 149 -29.43 8.41 -0.03
CA ILE A 149 -28.74 8.66 -1.30
C ILE A 149 -27.39 9.29 -0.98
N SER A 150 -26.30 8.63 -1.39
CA SER A 150 -24.96 9.20 -1.30
C SER A 150 -24.81 10.29 -2.36
N LEU A 151 -24.80 11.56 -1.93
CA LEU A 151 -24.45 12.68 -2.79
C LEU A 151 -22.94 12.61 -3.05
N LYS A 152 -22.55 12.07 -4.22
CA LYS A 152 -21.15 12.05 -4.68
C LYS A 152 -20.54 13.43 -4.92
N ALA A 153 -21.31 14.51 -4.73
CA ALA A 153 -20.80 15.87 -4.82
C ALA A 153 -19.79 16.11 -3.68
N ASN A 154 -18.54 16.40 -4.04
CA ASN A 154 -17.40 16.64 -3.13
C ASN A 154 -16.76 15.40 -2.46
N LEU A 155 -16.74 14.23 -3.11
CA LEU A 155 -15.98 13.06 -2.61
C LEU A 155 -14.55 13.45 -2.19
N GLN A 156 -13.85 14.28 -2.98
CA GLN A 156 -12.48 14.70 -2.65
C GLN A 156 -12.36 15.49 -1.35
N ARG A 157 -13.41 16.22 -0.92
CA ARG A 157 -13.41 16.87 0.40
C ARG A 157 -13.50 15.86 1.54
N HIS A 158 -14.21 14.75 1.31
CA HIS A 158 -14.37 13.69 2.29
C HIS A 158 -13.11 12.84 2.44
N LEU A 159 -12.35 12.64 1.35
CA LEU A 159 -11.07 11.94 1.39
C LEU A 159 -9.93 12.82 1.94
N ALA A 160 -10.09 14.15 1.96
CA ALA A 160 -9.04 15.07 2.37
C ALA A 160 -8.68 14.95 3.86
N ALA A 161 -9.64 14.66 4.74
CA ALA A 161 -9.40 14.50 6.17
C ALA A 161 -8.47 13.30 6.48
N PRO A 162 -8.81 12.05 6.10
CA PRO A 162 -7.92 10.92 6.37
C PRO A 162 -6.55 11.06 5.67
N ALA A 163 -6.50 11.69 4.49
CA ALA A 163 -5.22 11.99 3.84
C ALA A 163 -4.38 13.01 4.62
N ALA A 164 -5.02 14.05 5.20
CA ALA A 164 -4.34 15.02 6.03
C ALA A 164 -3.83 14.37 7.33
N ASP A 165 -4.63 13.53 7.97
CA ASP A 165 -4.26 12.82 9.20
C ASP A 165 -3.01 11.96 8.99
N ILE A 166 -2.98 11.16 7.90
CA ILE A 166 -1.81 10.35 7.56
C ILE A 166 -0.57 11.23 7.33
N ILE A 167 -0.70 12.32 6.57
CA ILE A 167 0.42 13.23 6.27
C ILE A 167 0.96 13.86 7.55
N MET A 168 0.09 14.41 8.39
CA MET A 168 0.48 15.06 9.64
C MET A 168 1.11 14.05 10.61
N ASN A 169 0.49 12.88 10.77
CA ASN A 169 0.99 11.83 11.65
C ASN A 169 2.32 11.23 11.17
N ALA A 170 2.56 11.18 9.85
CA ALA A 170 3.86 10.79 9.30
C ALA A 170 4.95 11.80 9.66
N LEU A 171 4.66 13.09 9.53
CA LEU A 171 5.61 14.17 9.84
C LEU A 171 5.88 14.31 11.35
N SER A 172 4.91 13.98 12.20
CA SER A 172 5.06 14.04 13.66
C SER A 172 5.36 12.69 14.31
N SER A 173 5.61 11.64 13.52
CA SER A 173 5.80 10.29 14.06
C SER A 173 7.07 10.22 14.91
N PRO A 174 6.99 9.73 16.17
CA PRO A 174 8.18 9.52 16.98
C PRO A 174 8.99 8.28 16.53
N TYR A 175 8.49 7.52 15.57
CA TYR A 175 9.09 6.27 15.08
C TYR A 175 9.76 6.41 13.71
N LEU A 176 9.60 7.57 13.07
CA LEU A 176 10.25 7.92 11.81
C LEU A 176 11.31 9.00 12.04
N GLY A 177 12.41 8.92 11.30
CA GLY A 177 13.31 10.05 11.13
C GLY A 177 12.64 11.17 10.33
N ALA A 178 13.14 12.40 10.44
CA ALA A 178 12.56 13.56 9.75
C ALA A 178 12.48 13.36 8.23
N GLU A 179 13.51 12.77 7.61
CA GLU A 179 13.53 12.48 6.17
C GLU A 179 12.52 11.38 5.79
N GLU A 180 12.41 10.31 6.59
CA GLU A 180 11.44 9.23 6.38
C GLU A 180 10.01 9.76 6.45
N GLY A 181 9.71 10.61 7.44
CA GLY A 181 8.42 11.27 7.60
C GLY A 181 8.07 12.13 6.39
N ILE A 182 9.02 12.93 5.89
CA ILE A 182 8.82 13.76 4.69
C ILE A 182 8.59 12.89 3.44
N LEU A 183 9.37 11.82 3.25
CA LEU A 183 9.21 10.92 2.10
C LEU A 183 7.84 10.27 2.10
N LEU A 184 7.38 9.77 3.25
CA LEU A 184 6.07 9.16 3.39
C LEU A 184 4.93 10.17 3.15
N ALA A 185 5.04 11.35 3.75
CA ALA A 185 4.08 12.44 3.56
C ALA A 185 3.98 12.88 2.09
N LYS A 186 5.12 13.03 1.39
CA LYS A 186 5.15 13.33 -0.05
C LYS A 186 4.51 12.23 -0.89
N ALA A 187 4.80 10.97 -0.59
CA ALA A 187 4.18 9.84 -1.28
C ALA A 187 2.66 9.84 -1.12
N PHE A 188 2.16 10.11 0.10
CA PHE A 188 0.73 10.14 0.35
C PHE A 188 0.03 11.34 -0.28
N TYR A 189 0.62 12.53 -0.20
CA TYR A 189 0.11 13.71 -0.90
C TYR A 189 0.03 13.47 -2.41
N ARG A 190 1.05 12.83 -3.00
CA ARG A 190 1.05 12.51 -4.44
C ARG A 190 -0.03 11.49 -4.79
N ALA A 191 -0.22 10.44 -3.98
CA ALA A 191 -1.29 9.47 -4.18
C ALA A 191 -2.68 10.13 -4.14
N PHE A 192 -2.90 11.05 -3.20
CA PHE A 192 -4.12 11.86 -3.15
C PHE A 192 -4.26 12.74 -4.40
N TYR A 193 -3.21 13.47 -4.80
CA TYR A 193 -3.22 14.33 -5.98
C TYR A 193 -3.62 13.55 -7.24
N ASP A 194 -3.02 12.38 -7.45
CA ASP A 194 -3.32 11.53 -8.60
C ASP A 194 -4.77 11.03 -8.57
N HIS A 195 -5.28 10.62 -7.40
CA HIS A 195 -6.67 10.19 -7.22
C HIS A 195 -7.67 11.34 -7.44
N ALA A 196 -7.35 12.52 -6.93
CA ALA A 196 -8.18 13.73 -7.01
C ALA A 196 -8.06 14.46 -8.35
N GLN A 197 -7.26 13.93 -9.30
CA GLN A 197 -6.98 14.56 -10.59
C GLN A 197 -6.51 16.02 -10.45
N GLY A 198 -5.72 16.29 -9.42
CA GLY A 198 -5.20 17.61 -9.08
C GLY A 198 -6.13 18.51 -8.25
N ASP A 199 -7.36 18.09 -7.93
CA ASP A 199 -8.23 18.86 -7.01
C ASP A 199 -7.81 18.65 -5.55
N VAL A 200 -6.74 19.34 -5.15
CA VAL A 200 -6.15 19.26 -3.81
C VAL A 200 -6.60 20.36 -2.86
N LYS A 201 -7.52 21.25 -3.26
CA LYS A 201 -7.87 22.45 -2.48
C LYS A 201 -8.31 22.14 -1.05
N ALA A 202 -9.08 21.07 -0.86
CA ALA A 202 -9.56 20.65 0.45
C ALA A 202 -8.43 20.12 1.33
N LEU A 203 -7.56 19.27 0.77
CA LEU A 203 -6.38 18.76 1.46
C LEU A 203 -5.42 19.89 1.81
N ASP A 204 -5.13 20.76 0.85
CA ASP A 204 -4.25 21.92 1.02
C ASP A 204 -4.72 22.85 2.14
N SER A 205 -6.04 23.02 2.29
CA SER A 205 -6.63 23.81 3.37
C SER A 205 -6.40 23.18 4.74
N LEU A 206 -6.42 21.85 4.84
CA LEU A 206 -6.19 21.14 6.10
C LEU A 206 -4.71 21.15 6.49
N LEU A 207 -3.81 20.99 5.52
CA LEU A 207 -2.36 20.96 5.76
C LEU A 207 -1.77 22.34 6.10
N GLY A 208 -2.41 23.43 5.65
CA GLY A 208 -1.88 24.78 5.85
C GLY A 208 -0.63 25.08 5.01
N ALA A 209 -0.03 26.25 5.19
CA ALA A 209 1.08 26.70 4.34
C ALA A 209 2.42 26.03 4.70
N GLU A 210 2.68 25.83 5.98
CA GLU A 210 3.94 25.28 6.48
C GLU A 210 4.16 23.83 6.05
N ILE A 211 3.18 22.96 6.29
CA ILE A 211 3.27 21.55 5.87
C ILE A 211 3.39 21.45 4.35
N ARG A 212 2.59 22.23 3.59
CA ARG A 212 2.70 22.24 2.12
C ARG A 212 4.06 22.67 1.62
N ALA A 213 4.79 23.55 2.33
CA ALA A 213 6.14 23.93 1.95
C ALA A 213 7.11 22.73 2.03
N GLN A 214 6.90 21.82 2.98
CA GLN A 214 7.71 20.60 3.12
C GLN A 214 7.39 19.55 2.04
N LEU A 215 6.19 19.61 1.44
CA LEU A 215 5.72 18.66 0.43
C LEU A 215 6.12 19.05 -1.01
N ARG A 216 6.68 20.24 -1.21
CA ARG A 216 7.18 20.73 -2.51
C ARG A 216 8.51 20.12 -2.90
#